data_AF-A0A6G1DMT7-F1
#
_entry.id   AF-A0A6G1DMT7-F1
#
_cell.length_a   1.000
_cell.length_b   1.000
_cell.length_c   1.000
_cell.angle_alpha   90.00
_cell.angle_beta   90.00
_cell.angle_gamma   90.00
#
_symmetry.space_group_name_H-M   'P 1'
#
loop_
_entity.id
_entity.type
_entity.pdbx_description
1 polymer ?
#
loop_
_entity_poly.entity_id
_entity_poly.type
_entity_poly.pdbx_seq_one_letter_code
_entity_poly.pdbx_strand_id
1 'polypeptide(L)'
;MAGAAGNDDPRIDPPAEAIASLPCRRVLVTVATEDILRDRGRQYAARLRDGAWGGEATLVESSGEDHCFHLSPKFNPNTVVLMDHVVEFVAKGKTSAPTSMSMKQRHHRCTETEKTTSSVVASWGVSGGPRCMAQTAPIVQCSGQEVDNVRPSSKARKYPLPAVGLERSVLKSCL
;
A
#
# COMPACT_ATOMS: atom_id res chain seq x y z
N MET A 1 -29.00 -12.27 -28.36
CA MET A 1 -27.70 -12.59 -27.75
C MET A 1 -27.31 -11.43 -26.86
N ALA A 2 -27.46 -11.57 -25.55
CA ALA A 2 -27.03 -10.56 -24.59
C ALA A 2 -25.50 -10.60 -24.47
N GLY A 3 -24.85 -9.44 -24.55
CA GLY A 3 -23.38 -9.30 -24.42
C GLY A 3 -22.63 -9.13 -25.74
N ALA A 4 -23.02 -8.17 -26.59
CA ALA A 4 -22.23 -7.81 -27.78
C ALA A 4 -20.96 -7.01 -27.44
N ALA A 5 -20.92 -6.35 -26.27
CA ALA A 5 -19.70 -5.79 -25.72
C ALA A 5 -18.94 -6.93 -25.03
N GLY A 6 -17.87 -7.40 -25.67
CA GLY A 6 -16.92 -8.30 -25.05
C GLY A 6 -16.22 -7.65 -23.87
N ASN A 7 -15.35 -8.40 -23.19
CA ASN A 7 -14.56 -7.89 -22.09
C ASN A 7 -13.56 -6.78 -22.51
N ASP A 8 -13.40 -6.56 -23.81
CA ASP A 8 -12.52 -5.55 -24.41
C ASP A 8 -13.20 -4.17 -24.49
N ASP A 9 -14.39 -4.00 -23.90
CA ASP A 9 -14.99 -2.67 -23.73
C ASP A 9 -14.01 -1.77 -22.95
N PRO A 10 -13.67 -0.57 -23.45
CA PRO A 10 -12.72 0.34 -22.79
C PRO A 10 -13.08 0.74 -21.36
N ARG A 11 -14.35 0.57 -20.96
CA ARG A 11 -14.79 0.80 -19.58
C ARG A 11 -14.39 -0.34 -18.64
N ILE A 12 -14.12 -1.52 -19.18
CA ILE A 12 -13.71 -2.73 -18.46
C ILE A 12 -12.20 -2.95 -18.60
N ASP A 13 -11.66 -2.83 -19.82
CA ASP A 13 -10.21 -2.86 -20.10
C ASP A 13 -9.75 -1.51 -20.67
N PRO A 14 -9.36 -0.55 -19.81
CA PRO A 14 -8.97 0.77 -20.29
C PRO A 14 -7.67 0.70 -21.11
N PRO A 15 -7.62 1.42 -22.25
CA PRO A 15 -6.42 1.47 -23.08
C PRO A 15 -5.30 2.23 -22.36
N ALA A 16 -4.06 2.03 -22.82
CA ALA A 16 -2.88 2.60 -22.17
C ALA A 16 -2.93 4.13 -22.09
N GLU A 17 -3.51 4.80 -23.09
CA GLU A 17 -3.65 6.26 -23.13
C GLU A 17 -4.61 6.75 -22.04
N ALA A 18 -5.68 6.00 -21.77
CA ALA A 18 -6.61 6.33 -20.70
C ALA A 18 -5.94 6.20 -19.32
N ILE A 19 -5.15 5.14 -19.12
CA ILE A 19 -4.36 4.92 -17.90
C ILE A 19 -3.33 6.04 -17.72
N ALA A 20 -2.62 6.41 -18.80
CA ALA A 20 -1.64 7.50 -18.78
C ALA A 20 -2.26 8.86 -18.43
N SER A 21 -3.54 9.07 -18.79
CA SER A 21 -4.27 10.33 -18.54
C SER A 21 -4.90 10.46 -17.15
N LEU A 22 -4.75 9.45 -16.28
CA LEU A 22 -5.35 9.48 -14.95
C LEU A 22 -4.85 10.70 -14.14
N PRO A 23 -5.74 11.56 -13.63
CA PRO A 23 -5.35 12.81 -12.97
C PRO A 23 -4.80 12.60 -11.54
N CYS A 24 -4.97 11.40 -10.98
CA CYS A 24 -4.46 11.07 -9.66
C CYS A 24 -2.96 10.76 -9.69
N ARG A 25 -2.30 10.90 -8.55
CA ARG A 25 -0.86 10.57 -8.39
C ARG A 25 -0.61 9.23 -7.71
N ARG A 26 -1.66 8.64 -7.11
CA ARG A 26 -1.59 7.39 -6.36
C ARG A 26 -2.80 6.55 -6.68
N VAL A 27 -2.60 5.24 -6.83
CA VAL A 27 -3.66 4.25 -7.03
C VAL A 27 -3.39 3.05 -6.12
N LEU A 28 -4.45 2.58 -5.46
CA LEU A 28 -4.46 1.30 -4.75
C LEU A 28 -5.29 0.32 -5.58
N VAL A 29 -4.69 -0.81 -5.93
CA VAL A 29 -5.35 -1.94 -6.58
C VAL A 29 -5.37 -3.09 -5.58
N THR A 30 -6.55 -3.65 -5.33
CA THR A 30 -6.73 -4.79 -4.43
C THR A 30 -7.29 -5.96 -5.23
N VAL A 31 -6.73 -7.14 -5.04
CA VAL A 31 -7.15 -8.37 -5.73
C VAL A 31 -7.26 -9.51 -4.74
N ALA A 32 -8.14 -10.46 -5.03
CA ALA A 32 -8.30 -11.68 -4.26
C ALA A 32 -7.68 -12.87 -5.01
N THR A 33 -7.06 -13.82 -4.32
CA THR A 33 -6.30 -14.88 -5.04
C THR A 33 -7.18 -15.87 -5.78
N GLU A 34 -8.42 -16.07 -5.35
CA GLU A 34 -9.38 -17.00 -5.99
C GLU A 34 -10.31 -16.30 -6.99
N ASP A 35 -10.21 -14.97 -7.11
CA ASP A 35 -11.02 -14.18 -8.04
C ASP A 35 -10.62 -14.45 -9.50
N ILE A 36 -11.61 -14.73 -10.34
CA ILE A 36 -11.43 -14.89 -11.80
C ILE A 36 -10.86 -13.63 -12.48
N LEU A 37 -10.98 -12.46 -11.84
CA LEU A 37 -10.45 -11.18 -12.31
C LEU A 37 -9.05 -10.86 -11.76
N ARG A 38 -8.47 -11.72 -10.91
CA ARG A 38 -7.16 -11.49 -10.26
C ARG A 38 -6.08 -11.07 -11.25
N ASP A 39 -5.92 -11.86 -12.32
CA ASP A 39 -4.84 -11.65 -13.28
C ASP A 39 -5.03 -10.34 -14.06
N ARG A 40 -6.28 -9.89 -14.25
CA ARG A 40 -6.60 -8.58 -14.83
C ARG A 40 -6.24 -7.44 -13.89
N GLY A 41 -6.60 -7.57 -12.61
CA GLY A 41 -6.21 -6.59 -11.59
C GLY A 41 -4.67 -6.46 -11.49
N ARG A 42 -3.95 -7.58 -11.54
CA ARG A 42 -2.48 -7.60 -11.62
C ARG A 42 -1.95 -6.92 -12.87
N GLN A 43 -2.53 -7.21 -14.03
CA GLN A 43 -2.15 -6.58 -15.29
C GLN A 43 -2.39 -5.06 -15.26
N TYR A 44 -3.52 -4.61 -14.70
CA TYR A 44 -3.82 -3.19 -14.53
C TYR A 44 -2.79 -2.52 -13.62
N ALA A 45 -2.45 -3.14 -12.49
CA ALA A 45 -1.40 -2.64 -11.60
C ALA A 45 -0.02 -2.59 -12.29
N ALA A 46 0.33 -3.57 -13.11
CA ALA A 46 1.56 -3.55 -13.91
C ALA A 46 1.55 -2.40 -14.94
N ARG A 47 0.45 -2.21 -15.68
CA ARG A 47 0.31 -1.08 -16.63
C ARG A 47 0.44 0.29 -15.94
N LEU A 48 -0.04 0.42 -14.70
CA LEU A 48 0.14 1.65 -13.91
C LEU A 48 1.61 1.88 -13.52
N ARG A 49 2.34 0.81 -13.15
CA ARG A 49 3.74 0.89 -12.70
C ARG A 49 4.72 1.09 -13.85
N ASP A 50 4.52 0.36 -14.93
CA ASP A 50 5.48 0.25 -16.04
C ASP A 50 5.09 1.16 -17.22
N GLY A 51 3.88 1.73 -17.19
CA GLY A 51 3.35 2.58 -18.26
C GLY A 51 3.64 4.07 -18.09
N ALA A 52 3.00 4.88 -18.94
CA ALA A 52 3.24 6.32 -19.03
C ALA A 52 2.50 7.18 -17.99
N TRP A 53 1.79 6.58 -17.03
CA TRP A 53 1.01 7.32 -16.01
C TRP A 53 1.89 8.10 -15.02
N GLY A 54 3.05 7.54 -14.63
CA GLY A 54 4.03 8.23 -13.78
C GLY A 54 3.63 8.44 -12.31
N GLY A 55 2.61 7.74 -11.82
CA GLY A 55 2.17 7.76 -10.42
C GLY A 55 2.65 6.57 -9.57
N GLU A 56 2.25 6.55 -8.30
CA GLU A 56 2.53 5.44 -7.36
C GLU A 56 1.37 4.44 -7.38
N ALA A 57 1.64 3.19 -7.76
CA ALA A 57 0.65 2.11 -7.77
C ALA A 57 0.97 1.01 -6.74
N THR A 58 0.10 0.88 -5.74
CA THR A 58 0.15 -0.16 -4.71
C THR A 58 -0.78 -1.31 -5.10
N LEU A 59 -0.27 -2.55 -5.06
CA LEU A 59 -1.06 -3.77 -5.28
C LEU A 59 -1.10 -4.53 -3.97
N VAL A 60 -2.30 -4.86 -3.50
CA VAL A 60 -2.53 -5.69 -2.32
C VAL A 60 -3.28 -6.95 -2.74
N GLU A 61 -2.79 -8.11 -2.31
CA GLU A 61 -3.38 -9.40 -2.65
C GLU A 61 -3.91 -10.10 -1.40
N SER A 62 -5.22 -10.34 -1.35
CA SER A 62 -5.88 -11.07 -0.27
C SER A 62 -5.93 -12.56 -0.58
N SER A 63 -5.15 -13.34 0.16
CA SER A 63 -5.01 -14.79 -0.05
C SER A 63 -6.22 -15.57 0.45
N GLY A 64 -6.69 -16.53 -0.35
CA GLY A 64 -7.82 -17.41 -0.04
C GLY A 64 -9.19 -16.75 -0.17
N GLU A 65 -9.25 -15.54 -0.71
CA GLU A 65 -10.48 -14.78 -0.89
C GLU A 65 -10.98 -14.81 -2.33
N ASP A 66 -12.30 -14.77 -2.48
CA ASP A 66 -13.01 -14.74 -3.76
C ASP A 66 -13.47 -13.31 -4.11
N HIS A 67 -14.05 -13.13 -5.29
CA HIS A 67 -14.53 -11.87 -5.83
C HIS A 67 -15.42 -11.12 -4.83
N CYS A 68 -15.12 -9.84 -4.61
CA CYS A 68 -15.88 -8.95 -3.72
C CYS A 68 -16.09 -9.49 -2.29
N PHE A 69 -15.15 -10.28 -1.74
CA PHE A 69 -15.27 -10.86 -0.39
C PHE A 69 -15.60 -9.85 0.72
N HIS A 70 -15.18 -8.59 0.56
CA HIS A 70 -15.45 -7.51 1.52
C HIS A 70 -16.92 -7.06 1.59
N LEU A 71 -17.77 -7.51 0.66
CA LEU A 71 -19.22 -7.30 0.69
C LEU A 71 -19.96 -8.46 1.37
N SER A 72 -19.26 -9.54 1.75
CA SER A 72 -19.86 -10.68 2.42
C SER A 72 -20.44 -10.26 3.78
N PRO A 73 -21.66 -10.73 4.13
CA PRO A 73 -22.25 -10.46 5.44
C PRO A 73 -21.59 -11.25 6.57
N LYS A 74 -20.74 -12.24 6.25
CA LYS A 74 -20.02 -13.04 7.25
C LYS A 74 -18.78 -12.29 7.69
N PHE A 75 -18.49 -12.34 8.99
CA PHE A 75 -17.23 -11.82 9.51
C PHE A 75 -16.05 -12.49 8.81
N ASN A 76 -15.12 -11.68 8.33
CA ASN A 76 -13.91 -12.12 7.68
C ASN A 76 -12.73 -11.23 8.13
N PRO A 77 -11.69 -11.78 8.78
CA PRO A 77 -10.53 -11.00 9.20
C PRO A 77 -9.79 -10.37 8.01
N ASN A 78 -9.77 -11.02 6.84
CA ASN A 78 -9.13 -10.46 5.64
C ASN A 78 -9.87 -9.21 5.14
N THR A 79 -11.18 -9.09 5.40
CA THR A 79 -11.94 -7.87 5.09
C THR A 79 -11.46 -6.70 5.95
N VAL A 80 -11.18 -6.95 7.22
CA VAL A 80 -10.63 -5.92 8.12
C VAL A 80 -9.28 -5.43 7.61
N VAL A 81 -8.37 -6.37 7.28
CA VAL A 81 -7.05 -6.04 6.73
C VAL A 81 -7.15 -5.26 5.41
N LEU A 82 -8.04 -5.66 4.51
CA LEU A 82 -8.28 -4.93 3.26
C LEU A 82 -8.76 -3.50 3.53
N MET A 83 -9.70 -3.32 4.47
CA MET A 83 -10.22 -2.00 4.82
C MET A 83 -9.16 -1.13 5.50
N ASP A 84 -8.27 -1.70 6.31
CA ASP A 84 -7.14 -0.98 6.89
C ASP A 84 -6.22 -0.39 5.81
N HIS A 85 -5.92 -1.16 4.76
CA HIS A 85 -5.16 -0.65 3.61
C HIS A 85 -5.87 0.50 2.87
N VAL A 86 -7.20 0.44 2.74
CA VAL A 86 -7.98 1.52 2.12
C VAL A 86 -7.92 2.79 2.98
N VAL A 87 -8.12 2.65 4.30
CA VAL A 87 -8.06 3.76 5.25
C VAL A 87 -6.66 4.40 5.25
N GLU A 88 -5.61 3.59 5.33
CA GLU A 88 -4.22 4.06 5.27
C GLU A 88 -3.93 4.81 3.97
N PHE A 89 -4.34 4.25 2.83
CA PHE A 89 -4.13 4.85 1.53
C PHE A 89 -4.79 6.23 1.39
N VAL A 90 -6.04 6.35 1.87
CA VAL A 90 -6.79 7.61 1.87
C VAL A 90 -6.19 8.61 2.85
N ALA A 91 -5.81 8.17 4.05
CA ALA A 91 -5.20 9.04 5.08
C ALA A 91 -3.88 9.64 4.60
N LYS A 92 -3.00 8.83 3.98
CA LYS A 92 -1.73 9.27 3.36
C LYS A 92 -1.95 10.34 2.28
N GLY A 93 -3.13 10.40 1.65
CA GLY A 93 -3.43 11.39 0.60
C GLY A 93 -3.82 12.77 1.10
N LYS A 94 -4.24 12.88 2.36
CA LYS A 94 -4.72 14.14 2.95
C LYS A 94 -3.59 15.00 3.51
N THR A 95 -2.39 14.45 3.64
CA THR A 95 -1.22 15.23 4.06
C THR A 95 -0.75 16.10 2.89
N SER A 96 -1.33 17.29 2.74
CA SER A 96 -0.71 18.34 1.94
C SER A 96 0.70 18.58 2.47
N ALA A 97 1.72 18.54 1.61
CA ALA A 97 3.05 18.98 2.00
C ALA A 97 2.94 20.37 2.66
N PRO A 98 3.72 20.67 3.72
CA PRO A 98 3.81 22.03 4.20
C PRO A 98 4.22 22.88 3.00
N THR A 99 3.35 23.80 2.60
CA THR A 99 3.70 24.80 1.58
C THR A 99 4.95 25.47 2.11
N SER A 100 6.10 25.22 1.48
CA SER A 100 7.35 25.85 1.87
C SER A 100 7.11 27.35 1.74
N MET A 101 6.98 28.04 2.87
CA MET A 101 7.00 29.48 2.93
C MET A 101 8.37 29.91 2.43
N SER A 102 8.47 30.24 1.13
CA SER A 102 9.69 30.80 0.57
C SER A 102 9.84 32.19 1.19
N MET A 103 10.62 32.25 2.27
CA MET A 103 10.99 33.49 2.94
C MET A 103 11.92 34.24 2.00
N LYS A 104 11.35 35.17 1.21
CA LYS A 104 12.14 36.11 0.43
C LYS A 104 12.96 36.97 1.40
N GLN A 105 14.20 36.56 1.64
CA GLN A 105 15.19 37.36 2.34
C GLN A 105 15.38 38.67 1.58
N ARG A 106 14.77 39.73 2.10
CA ARG A 106 15.12 41.10 1.70
C ARG A 106 16.48 41.38 2.32
N HIS A 107 17.53 41.39 1.51
CA HIS A 107 18.84 41.90 1.92
C HIS A 107 18.71 43.42 2.17
N HIS A 108 18.49 43.78 3.44
CA HIS A 108 18.74 45.13 3.92
C HIS A 108 20.24 45.21 4.20
N ARG A 109 20.95 45.89 3.29
CA ARG A 109 22.34 46.28 3.50
C ARG A 109 22.36 47.32 4.60
N CYS A 110 22.76 46.92 5.81
CA CYS A 110 23.15 47.84 6.87
C CYS A 110 24.69 47.90 6.89
N THR A 111 25.24 49.08 6.62
CA THR A 111 26.67 49.37 6.83
C THR A 111 26.78 50.05 8.18
N GLU A 112 27.37 49.39 9.16
CA GLU A 112 27.83 50.05 10.38
C GLU A 112 29.26 49.62 10.72
N THR A 113 30.02 50.65 11.05
CA THR A 113 31.46 50.72 11.26
C THR A 113 31.87 50.16 12.62
N GLU A 114 33.11 49.70 12.69
CA GLU A 114 33.78 49.03 13.81
C GLU A 114 33.72 49.79 15.14
N LYS A 115 33.62 49.04 16.26
CA LYS A 115 34.48 49.31 17.42
C LYS A 115 34.65 48.11 18.37
N THR A 116 35.91 47.71 18.48
CA THR A 116 36.60 47.11 19.65
C THR A 116 35.98 47.50 21.00
N THR A 117 35.82 46.55 21.92
CA THR A 117 36.46 46.51 23.27
C THR A 117 35.92 45.34 24.11
N SER A 118 36.84 44.69 24.82
CA SER A 118 36.71 43.61 25.79
C SER A 118 35.70 43.82 26.92
N SER A 119 35.11 42.74 27.46
CA SER A 119 35.17 42.41 28.91
C SER A 119 34.40 41.13 29.31
N VAL A 120 35.13 40.29 30.05
CA VAL A 120 34.84 39.34 31.15
C VAL A 120 33.46 38.66 31.34
N VAL A 121 33.55 37.31 31.35
CA VAL A 121 32.90 36.23 32.15
C VAL A 121 31.49 36.37 32.74
N ALA A 122 30.69 35.30 32.57
CA ALA A 122 30.09 34.58 33.69
C ALA A 122 29.89 33.10 33.32
N SER A 123 30.42 32.24 34.19
CA SER A 123 30.39 30.78 34.14
C SER A 123 29.05 30.25 34.65
N TRP A 124 28.40 29.37 33.89
CA TRP A 124 27.34 28.50 34.40
C TRP A 124 27.72 27.06 34.04
N GLY A 125 28.24 26.34 35.04
CA GLY A 125 28.52 24.93 34.95
C GLY A 125 27.22 24.13 35.02
N VAL A 126 27.06 23.17 34.12
CA VAL A 126 26.13 22.06 34.27
C VAL A 126 26.90 20.76 34.10
N SER A 127 26.68 19.91 35.08
CA SER A 127 27.33 18.64 35.33
C SER A 127 26.96 17.56 34.31
N GLY A 128 27.96 16.79 33.91
CA GLY A 128 27.91 15.34 33.70
C GLY A 128 26.77 14.76 32.85
N GLY A 129 27.07 14.45 31.60
CA GLY A 129 26.35 13.45 30.80
C GLY A 129 27.35 12.43 30.21
N PRO A 130 27.15 11.12 30.39
CA PRO A 130 28.09 10.11 29.90
C PRO A 130 28.05 9.97 28.36
N ARG A 131 29.26 9.88 27.83
CA ARG A 131 29.65 9.74 26.42
C ARG A 131 29.13 8.41 25.85
N CYS A 132 28.18 8.47 24.92
CA CYS A 132 27.74 7.32 24.12
C CYS A 132 28.88 6.88 23.19
N MET A 133 29.37 5.65 23.39
CA MET A 133 30.39 5.05 22.54
C MET A 133 29.75 4.55 21.26
N ALA A 134 30.24 5.04 20.12
CA ALA A 134 29.92 4.50 18.80
C ALA A 134 30.50 3.08 18.70
N GLN A 135 29.64 2.09 18.48
CA GLN A 135 30.06 0.76 18.07
C GLN A 135 29.90 0.66 16.56
N THR A 136 31.02 0.38 15.89
CA THR A 136 31.03 0.02 14.47
C THR A 136 30.53 -1.42 14.34
N ALA A 137 29.54 -1.66 13.50
CA ALA A 137 29.08 -3.01 13.17
C ALA A 137 29.88 -3.51 11.96
N PRO A 138 30.43 -4.74 11.99
CA PRO A 138 31.06 -5.32 10.80
C PRO A 138 30.01 -5.64 9.74
N ILE A 139 30.32 -5.22 8.52
CA ILE A 139 29.62 -5.62 7.29
C ILE A 139 29.85 -7.12 7.09
N VAL A 140 28.79 -7.92 7.18
CA VAL A 140 28.80 -9.32 6.72
C VAL A 140 28.28 -9.33 5.28
N GLN A 141 29.18 -9.71 4.37
CA GLN A 141 28.86 -10.04 2.98
C GLN A 141 27.97 -11.29 2.92
N CYS A 142 26.78 -11.16 2.34
CA CYS A 142 26.01 -12.32 1.88
C CYS A 142 26.44 -12.65 0.45
N SER A 143 27.21 -13.72 0.31
CA SER A 143 27.45 -14.37 -0.98
C SER A 143 26.17 -15.06 -1.45
N GLY A 144 25.75 -14.79 -2.67
CA GLY A 144 24.61 -15.45 -3.31
C GLY A 144 24.92 -16.89 -3.68
N GLN A 145 23.85 -17.69 -3.79
CA GLN A 145 23.80 -18.79 -4.73
C GLN A 145 22.36 -19.06 -5.18
N GLU A 146 22.22 -18.99 -6.49
CA GLU A 146 21.15 -19.44 -7.36
C GLU A 146 21.09 -20.98 -7.38
N VAL A 147 19.89 -21.58 -7.44
CA VAL A 147 19.59 -22.79 -8.22
C VAL A 147 18.07 -22.94 -8.47
N ASP A 148 17.74 -22.97 -9.76
CA ASP A 148 16.85 -23.90 -10.49
C ASP A 148 15.38 -24.15 -10.14
N ASN A 149 14.53 -23.62 -11.04
CA ASN A 149 13.42 -24.25 -11.78
C ASN A 149 12.86 -25.62 -11.34
N VAL A 150 11.55 -25.64 -11.03
CA VAL A 150 10.66 -26.77 -11.33
C VAL A 150 9.31 -26.28 -11.89
N ARG A 151 8.90 -26.97 -12.96
CA ARG A 151 7.75 -26.82 -13.90
C ARG A 151 6.36 -27.02 -13.24
N PRO A 152 5.26 -26.50 -13.81
CA PRO A 152 3.96 -26.46 -13.12
C PRO A 152 3.19 -27.79 -13.23
N SER A 153 2.47 -28.13 -12.18
CA SER A 153 1.57 -29.30 -12.15
C SER A 153 0.12 -28.88 -12.04
N SER A 154 -0.59 -29.13 -13.15
CA SER A 154 -2.03 -29.18 -13.29
C SER A 154 -2.73 -29.97 -12.18
N LYS A 155 -3.84 -29.44 -11.64
CA LYS A 155 -5.04 -30.23 -11.35
C LYS A 155 -6.22 -29.34 -10.97
N ALA A 156 -7.22 -29.33 -11.85
CA ALA A 156 -8.59 -28.95 -11.55
C ALA A 156 -9.11 -29.79 -10.36
N ARG A 157 -9.46 -29.15 -9.25
CA ARG A 157 -10.21 -29.78 -8.17
C ARG A 157 -11.68 -29.40 -8.31
N LYS A 158 -12.48 -30.40 -8.64
CA LYS A 158 -13.94 -30.40 -8.58
C LYS A 158 -14.36 -30.24 -7.11
N TYR A 159 -15.20 -29.24 -6.80
CA TYR A 159 -15.84 -29.14 -5.50
C TYR A 159 -17.13 -29.97 -5.49
N PRO A 160 -17.35 -30.90 -4.54
CA PRO A 160 -18.68 -31.38 -4.20
C PRO A 160 -19.34 -30.41 -3.21
N LEU A 161 -20.55 -29.94 -3.54
CA LEU A 161 -21.44 -29.25 -2.62
C LEU A 161 -21.97 -30.23 -1.56
N PRO A 162 -21.93 -29.92 -0.25
CA PRO A 162 -22.62 -30.74 0.74
C PRO A 162 -24.12 -30.44 0.73
N ALA A 163 -24.92 -31.49 0.55
CA ALA A 163 -26.36 -31.46 0.76
C ALA A 163 -26.65 -31.27 2.27
N VAL A 164 -27.29 -30.16 2.62
CA VAL A 164 -27.77 -29.93 4.00
C VAL A 164 -29.05 -30.75 4.19
N GLY A 165 -28.96 -31.79 5.00
CA GLY A 165 -30.09 -32.56 5.49
C GLY A 165 -30.93 -31.74 6.47
N LEU A 166 -32.22 -31.65 6.18
CA LEU A 166 -33.25 -31.09 7.04
C LEU A 166 -33.62 -32.12 8.12
N GLU A 167 -33.07 -32.01 9.32
CA GLU A 167 -33.57 -32.77 10.47
C GLU A 167 -34.40 -31.85 11.36
N ARG A 168 -35.72 -32.10 11.36
CA ARG A 168 -36.68 -31.53 12.31
C ARG A 168 -36.45 -32.20 13.65
N SER A 169 -36.05 -31.45 14.68
CA SER A 169 -36.09 -31.95 16.06
C SER A 169 -37.23 -31.32 16.84
N VAL A 170 -37.97 -32.23 17.47
CA VAL A 170 -39.24 -32.09 18.18
C VAL A 170 -39.02 -31.42 19.53
N LEU A 171 -39.91 -30.47 19.86
CA LEU A 171 -40.05 -29.86 21.18
C LEU A 171 -40.27 -30.94 22.24
N LYS A 172 -39.41 -30.99 23.27
CA LYS A 172 -39.71 -31.66 24.54
C LYS A 172 -39.69 -30.61 25.66
N SER A 173 -40.90 -30.29 26.11
CA SER A 173 -41.21 -29.56 27.33
C SER A 173 -40.87 -30.43 28.54
N CYS A 174 -40.26 -29.84 29.57
CA CYS A 174 -40.31 -30.35 30.94
C CYS A 174 -40.55 -29.16 31.88
N LEU A 175 -41.49 -29.40 32.80
CA LEU A 175 -41.95 -28.54 33.90
C LEU A 175 -40.82 -28.13 34.86
#